data_AF-A0AAD6W1H2-F1
#
_entry.id   AF-A0AAD6W1H2-F1
#
_cell.length_a   1.000
_cell.length_b   1.000
_cell.length_c   1.000
_cell.angle_alpha   90.00
_cell.angle_beta   90.00
_cell.angle_gamma   90.00
#
_symmetry.space_group_name_H-M   'P 1'
#
loop_
_entity.id
_entity.type
_entity.pdbx_description
1 polymer ?
#
loop_
_entity_poly.entity_id
_entity_poly.type
_entity_poly.pdbx_seq_one_letter_code
_entity_poly.pdbx_strand_id
1 'polypeptide(L)'
;MKLGWDLWTGLERRLSSWRSSDDPSPGDLTWGIKLQNNPETIIWRGLQQYFRSGPWTGIAFTGAPELFQNPVFKLNFVSSEDEVYLSYDLKNISAFSRIVVHQTTNYREGYTWKEATQTWVLYASVPRDSAKCLQNSSCIAYSNSDVREGGSGCIIWYGDLIDIRQFPAGGQELYIRTNPSESEAKAEPTVEIAVIVSIVIAMVSGLLVFCYCICKRKEKCRGKVTGTFL
;
A
#
# COMPACT_ATOMS: atom_id res chain seq x y z
N MET A 1 -23.28 9.16 7.09
CA MET A 1 -23.07 10.16 8.17
C MET A 1 -21.91 11.08 7.77
N LYS A 2 -21.92 12.35 8.18
CA LYS A 2 -20.80 13.29 7.98
C LYS A 2 -19.95 13.37 9.26
N LEU A 3 -18.65 13.14 9.15
CA LEU A 3 -17.65 13.38 10.20
C LEU A 3 -16.82 14.60 9.79
N GLY A 4 -16.80 15.65 10.60
CA GLY A 4 -16.12 16.89 10.24
C GLY A 4 -16.91 18.13 10.61
N TRP A 5 -16.64 19.21 9.90
CA TRP A 5 -17.06 20.56 10.22
C TRP A 5 -18.17 21.05 9.31
N ASP A 6 -19.16 21.65 9.93
CA ASP A 6 -20.03 22.65 9.31
C ASP A 6 -19.43 24.03 9.65
N LEU A 7 -18.82 24.69 8.66
CA LEU A 7 -18.04 25.91 8.88
C LEU A 7 -18.94 27.12 9.12
N TRP A 8 -20.17 27.08 8.59
CA TRP A 8 -21.16 28.13 8.83
C TRP A 8 -21.63 28.17 10.28
N THR A 9 -21.98 27.01 10.85
CA THR A 9 -22.45 26.91 12.23
C THR A 9 -21.32 26.76 13.25
N GLY A 10 -20.10 26.44 12.80
CA GLY A 10 -18.98 26.08 13.66
C GLY A 10 -19.12 24.71 14.33
N LEU A 11 -20.10 23.89 13.92
CA LEU A 11 -20.34 22.58 14.50
C LEU A 11 -19.31 21.56 14.02
N GLU A 12 -18.59 20.97 14.96
CA GLU A 12 -17.70 19.85 14.71
C GLU A 12 -18.32 18.51 15.12
N ARG A 13 -18.30 17.56 14.18
CA ARG A 13 -18.72 16.18 14.38
C ARG A 13 -17.49 15.28 14.46
N ARG A 14 -17.13 14.84 15.67
CA ARG A 14 -16.05 13.87 15.94
C ARG A 14 -16.61 12.54 16.42
N LEU A 15 -15.80 11.48 16.33
CA LEU A 15 -16.03 10.24 17.06
C LEU A 15 -15.16 10.21 18.30
N SER A 16 -15.75 9.88 19.45
CA SER A 16 -15.02 9.57 20.68
C SER A 16 -15.09 8.08 20.95
N SER A 17 -14.01 7.54 21.50
CA SER A 17 -14.04 6.22 22.13
C SER A 17 -14.99 6.19 23.32
N TRP A 18 -15.41 4.99 23.70
CA TRP A 18 -15.95 4.74 25.04
C TRP A 18 -14.81 4.71 26.04
N ARG A 19 -15.08 5.12 27.28
CA ARG A 19 -14.11 5.08 28.37
C ARG A 19 -13.65 3.67 28.67
N SER A 20 -14.55 2.69 28.58
CA SER A 20 -14.23 1.25 28.65
C SER A 20 -15.30 0.43 27.91
N SER A 21 -15.16 -0.90 27.89
CA SER A 21 -16.17 -1.80 27.32
C SER A 21 -17.53 -1.72 28.02
N ASP A 22 -17.52 -1.39 29.32
CA ASP A 22 -18.72 -1.37 30.16
C ASP A 22 -19.19 0.06 30.48
N ASP A 23 -18.40 1.08 30.14
CA ASP A 23 -18.69 2.50 30.37
C ASP A 23 -18.71 3.27 29.02
N PRO A 24 -19.91 3.60 28.49
CA PRO A 24 -20.06 4.31 27.23
C PRO A 24 -19.81 5.82 27.35
N SER A 25 -19.40 6.33 28.52
CA SER A 25 -19.01 7.73 28.66
C SER A 25 -17.83 8.08 27.74
N PRO A 26 -17.68 9.36 27.34
CA PRO A 26 -16.62 9.77 26.43
C PRO A 26 -15.23 9.41 26.96
N GLY A 27 -14.48 8.69 26.14
CA GLY A 27 -13.10 8.32 26.37
C GLY A 27 -12.09 9.38 25.95
N ASP A 28 -10.81 9.10 26.21
CA ASP A 28 -9.71 10.02 25.92
C ASP A 28 -9.30 10.03 24.44
N LEU A 29 -9.63 8.96 23.69
CA LEU A 29 -9.29 8.87 22.28
C LEU A 29 -10.41 9.44 21.42
N THR A 30 -10.09 10.41 20.57
CA THR A 30 -11.04 11.03 19.64
C THR A 30 -10.50 11.05 18.22
N TRP A 31 -11.39 11.01 17.23
CA TRP A 31 -11.06 11.06 15.81
C TRP A 31 -11.93 12.08 15.09
N GLY A 32 -11.31 12.85 14.19
CA GLY A 32 -11.93 13.99 13.53
C GLY A 32 -11.00 14.65 12.53
N ILE A 33 -11.40 15.83 12.03
CA ILE A 33 -10.68 16.57 11.00
C ILE A 33 -10.05 17.82 11.61
N LYS A 34 -8.77 18.03 11.34
CA LYS A 34 -8.08 19.26 11.70
C LYS A 34 -8.08 20.22 10.52
N LEU A 35 -8.72 21.38 10.68
CA LEU A 35 -8.74 22.45 9.70
C LEU A 35 -7.35 23.08 9.58
N GLN A 36 -6.74 22.96 8.41
CA GLN A 36 -5.45 23.53 8.01
C GLN A 36 -5.52 23.83 6.50
N ASN A 37 -4.48 24.43 5.90
CA ASN A 37 -4.43 24.66 4.45
C ASN A 37 -4.76 23.42 3.61
N ASN A 38 -4.39 22.24 4.10
CA ASN A 38 -4.86 20.96 3.59
C ASN A 38 -5.42 20.14 4.77
N PRO A 39 -6.74 19.98 4.91
CA PRO A 39 -7.30 19.30 6.07
C PRO A 39 -6.89 17.83 6.13
N GLU A 40 -6.60 17.37 7.35
CA GLU A 40 -6.15 16.01 7.62
C GLU A 40 -7.04 15.39 8.70
N THR A 41 -7.23 14.07 8.66
CA THR A 41 -7.84 13.38 9.80
C THR A 41 -6.80 13.10 10.87
N ILE A 42 -7.17 13.40 12.12
CA ILE A 42 -6.30 13.25 13.28
C ILE A 42 -7.00 12.35 14.28
N ILE A 43 -6.21 11.48 14.91
CA ILE A 43 -6.62 10.82 16.16
C ILE A 43 -5.90 11.56 17.28
N TRP A 44 -6.67 12.08 18.24
CA TRP A 44 -6.15 12.71 19.45
C TRP A 44 -6.25 11.76 20.63
N ARG A 45 -5.29 11.85 21.53
CA ARG A 45 -5.37 11.31 22.89
C ARG A 45 -5.38 12.49 23.86
N GLY A 46 -6.54 12.77 24.43
CA GLY A 46 -6.80 14.01 25.15
C GLY A 46 -6.53 15.21 24.23
N LEU A 47 -5.60 16.08 24.63
CA LEU A 47 -5.21 17.27 23.85
C LEU A 47 -4.06 17.00 22.85
N GLN A 48 -3.40 15.85 22.94
CA GLN A 48 -2.23 15.55 22.12
C GLN A 48 -2.62 14.86 20.82
N GLN A 49 -2.01 15.26 19.71
CA GLN A 49 -2.15 14.57 18.44
C GLN A 49 -1.40 13.23 18.50
N TYR A 50 -2.14 12.14 18.48
CA TYR A 50 -1.59 10.79 18.57
C TYR A 50 -1.21 10.27 17.17
N PHE A 51 -2.10 10.42 16.20
CA PHE A 51 -1.87 9.99 14.83
C PHE A 51 -2.42 11.00 13.82
N ARG A 52 -1.70 11.14 12.70
CA ARG A 52 -2.07 12.00 11.58
C ARG A 52 -2.18 11.15 10.32
N SER A 53 -3.35 11.18 9.68
CA SER A 53 -3.57 10.44 8.43
C SER A 53 -2.83 11.01 7.24
N GLY A 54 -2.28 12.23 7.34
CA GLY A 54 -1.75 12.93 6.19
C GLY A 54 -2.84 13.48 5.28
N PRO A 55 -2.44 14.10 4.15
CA PRO A 55 -3.34 14.80 3.24
C PRO A 55 -4.26 13.87 2.44
N TRP A 56 -5.35 14.43 1.94
CA TRP A 56 -6.25 13.76 1.00
C TRP A 56 -5.60 13.68 -0.39
N THR A 57 -5.67 12.50 -1.02
CA THR A 57 -5.07 12.24 -2.34
C THR A 57 -6.07 12.22 -3.50
N GLY A 58 -7.35 12.49 -3.22
CA GLY A 58 -8.45 12.29 -4.19
C GLY A 58 -9.20 10.98 -4.00
N ILE A 59 -8.56 9.96 -3.40
CA ILE A 59 -9.15 8.63 -3.18
C ILE A 59 -9.12 8.22 -1.71
N ALA A 60 -7.98 8.44 -1.04
CA ALA A 60 -7.79 8.13 0.38
C ALA A 60 -6.84 9.14 1.05
N PHE A 61 -6.73 9.10 2.37
CA PHE A 61 -5.66 9.80 3.07
C PHE A 61 -4.36 8.98 2.99
N THR A 62 -3.21 9.63 2.86
CA THR A 62 -1.91 8.94 2.65
C THR A 62 -1.56 7.92 3.75
N GLY A 63 -2.02 8.15 4.97
CA GLY A 63 -1.85 7.27 6.14
C GLY A 63 -2.93 6.20 6.28
N ALA A 64 -3.78 6.00 5.27
CA ALA A 64 -4.78 4.94 5.19
C ALA A 64 -4.84 4.34 3.76
N PRO A 65 -3.73 3.79 3.23
CA PRO A 65 -3.67 3.31 1.86
C PRO A 65 -4.58 2.11 1.56
N GLU A 66 -4.98 1.33 2.58
CA GLU A 66 -5.96 0.26 2.45
C GLU A 66 -7.33 0.74 1.92
N LEU A 67 -7.60 2.04 2.01
CA LEU A 67 -8.84 2.63 1.52
C LEU A 67 -8.80 2.93 0.00
N PHE A 68 -7.63 2.86 -0.65
CA PHE A 68 -7.50 3.10 -2.09
C PHE A 68 -8.31 2.11 -2.94
N GLN A 69 -8.46 0.87 -2.48
CA GLN A 69 -9.23 -0.19 -3.17
C GLN A 69 -10.17 -0.90 -2.20
N ASN A 70 -10.95 -0.14 -1.42
CA ASN A 70 -11.85 -0.72 -0.44
C ASN A 70 -13.03 -1.46 -1.12
N PRO A 71 -13.25 -2.76 -0.87
CA PRO A 71 -14.38 -3.50 -1.46
C PRO A 71 -15.71 -3.26 -0.74
N VAL A 72 -15.68 -2.67 0.46
CA VAL A 72 -16.85 -2.46 1.33
C VAL A 72 -17.53 -1.12 1.06
N PHE A 73 -16.77 -0.03 0.95
CA PHE A 73 -17.32 1.32 0.76
C PHE A 73 -16.48 2.20 -0.17
N LYS A 74 -17.10 3.26 -0.65
CA LYS A 74 -16.43 4.41 -1.28
C LYS A 74 -16.30 5.52 -0.25
N LEU A 75 -15.08 6.03 -0.06
CA LEU A 75 -14.82 7.16 0.80
C LEU A 75 -15.00 8.46 0.03
N ASN A 76 -15.71 9.42 0.61
CA ASN A 76 -15.90 10.75 0.05
C ASN A 76 -15.38 11.79 1.03
N PHE A 77 -14.53 12.68 0.54
CA PHE A 77 -14.03 13.83 1.28
C PHE A 77 -14.46 15.10 0.57
N VAL A 78 -15.08 16.01 1.31
CA VAL A 78 -15.51 17.32 0.84
C VAL A 78 -14.75 18.37 1.64
N SER A 79 -14.17 19.32 0.93
CA SER A 79 -13.51 20.49 1.51
C SER A 79 -13.93 21.71 0.69
N SER A 80 -14.82 22.53 1.27
CA SER A 80 -15.41 23.71 0.66
C SER A 80 -15.40 24.87 1.65
N GLU A 81 -15.91 26.04 1.24
CA GLU A 81 -16.05 27.19 2.13
C GLU A 81 -17.14 26.98 3.20
N ASP A 82 -18.14 26.14 2.92
CA ASP A 82 -19.29 25.91 3.81
C ASP A 82 -19.08 24.71 4.75
N GLU A 83 -18.43 23.65 4.27
CA GLU A 83 -18.25 22.41 5.01
C GLU A 83 -16.97 21.66 4.65
N VAL A 84 -16.41 20.97 5.65
CA VAL A 84 -15.26 20.09 5.51
C VAL A 84 -15.57 18.78 6.21
N TYR A 85 -15.86 17.71 5.45
CA TYR A 85 -16.26 16.45 6.05
C TYR A 85 -15.81 15.22 5.28
N LEU A 86 -15.77 14.12 6.02
CA LEU A 86 -15.62 12.77 5.56
C LEU A 86 -16.97 12.05 5.62
N SER A 87 -17.30 11.32 4.58
CA SER A 87 -18.44 10.39 4.55
C SER A 87 -18.06 9.13 3.77
N TYR A 88 -18.82 8.06 3.93
CA TYR A 88 -18.64 6.86 3.13
C TYR A 88 -19.98 6.31 2.67
N ASP A 89 -19.98 5.75 1.46
CA ASP A 89 -21.13 5.05 0.87
C ASP A 89 -20.80 3.56 0.75
N LEU A 90 -21.67 2.71 1.26
CA LEU A 90 -21.49 1.26 1.15
C LEU A 90 -21.77 0.80 -0.28
N LYS A 91 -20.89 -0.04 -0.82
CA LYS A 91 -21.07 -0.63 -2.16
C LYS A 91 -22.23 -1.63 -2.17
N ASN A 92 -22.39 -2.38 -1.08
CA ASN A 92 -23.58 -3.18 -0.82
C ASN A 92 -24.43 -2.46 0.24
N ILE A 93 -25.53 -1.85 -0.19
CA ILE A 93 -26.41 -1.05 0.66
C ILE A 93 -27.12 -1.87 1.75
N SER A 94 -27.24 -3.19 1.57
CA SER A 94 -27.84 -4.08 2.56
C SER A 94 -26.84 -4.57 3.61
N ALA A 95 -25.55 -4.32 3.41
CA ALA A 95 -24.52 -4.70 4.39
C ALA A 95 -24.46 -3.68 5.53
N PHE A 96 -24.14 -4.15 6.73
CA PHE A 96 -23.84 -3.27 7.85
C PHE A 96 -22.34 -3.00 7.93
N SER A 97 -21.97 -1.74 8.17
CA SER A 97 -20.60 -1.33 8.44
C SER A 97 -20.57 -0.38 9.64
N ARG A 98 -19.49 -0.43 10.41
CA ARG A 98 -19.27 0.47 11.55
C ARG A 98 -17.80 0.83 11.70
N ILE A 99 -17.57 2.05 12.18
CA ILE A 99 -16.24 2.53 12.60
C ILE A 99 -16.27 2.67 14.11
N VAL A 100 -15.28 2.09 14.78
CA VAL A 100 -15.14 2.09 16.24
C VAL A 100 -13.79 2.68 16.61
N VAL A 101 -13.77 3.58 17.60
CA VAL A 101 -12.55 4.14 18.19
C VAL A 101 -12.32 3.44 19.53
N HIS A 102 -11.21 2.72 19.66
CA HIS A 102 -10.90 1.91 20.84
C HIS A 102 -9.89 2.60 21.75
N GLN A 103 -10.29 2.89 22.98
CA GLN A 103 -9.43 3.56 23.96
C GLN A 103 -8.22 2.71 24.36
N THR A 104 -8.42 1.43 24.69
CA THR A 104 -7.37 0.54 25.20
C THR A 104 -6.27 0.29 24.17
N THR A 105 -6.65 -0.03 22.94
CA THR A 105 -5.70 -0.40 21.88
C THR A 105 -5.17 0.81 21.10
N ASN A 106 -5.83 1.97 21.26
CA ASN A 106 -5.55 3.21 20.54
C ASN A 106 -5.74 3.12 19.03
N TYR A 107 -6.59 2.21 18.57
CA TYR A 107 -6.92 2.07 17.16
C TYR A 107 -8.30 2.64 16.86
N ARG A 108 -8.44 3.17 15.65
CA ARG A 108 -9.70 3.33 14.96
C ARG A 108 -9.85 2.18 13.98
N GLU A 109 -10.89 1.40 14.15
CA GLU A 109 -11.15 0.18 13.39
C GLU A 109 -12.45 0.28 12.60
N GLY A 110 -12.44 -0.26 11.39
CA GLY A 110 -13.59 -0.38 10.52
C GLY A 110 -14.00 -1.85 10.40
N TYR A 111 -15.28 -2.12 10.58
CA TYR A 111 -15.85 -3.46 10.56
C TYR A 111 -17.01 -3.55 9.58
N THR A 112 -17.10 -4.67 8.87
CA THR A 112 -18.27 -5.03 8.04
C THR A 112 -18.94 -6.27 8.61
N TRP A 113 -20.26 -6.33 8.54
CA TRP A 113 -21.02 -7.50 8.95
C TRP A 113 -21.01 -8.56 7.85
N LYS A 114 -20.70 -9.81 8.23
CA LYS A 114 -20.72 -10.96 7.32
C LYS A 114 -21.89 -11.87 7.68
N GLU A 115 -22.94 -11.80 6.88
CA GLU A 115 -24.18 -12.55 7.14
C GLU A 115 -23.96 -14.06 7.21
N ALA A 116 -23.12 -14.62 6.34
CA ALA A 116 -22.85 -16.06 6.29
C ALA A 116 -22.30 -16.63 7.61
N THR A 117 -21.56 -15.83 8.38
CA THR A 117 -20.93 -16.25 9.64
C THR A 117 -21.52 -15.55 10.87
N GLN A 118 -22.42 -14.58 10.68
CA GLN A 118 -22.97 -13.72 11.74
C GLN A 118 -21.86 -13.06 12.58
N THR A 119 -20.81 -12.57 11.92
CA THR A 119 -19.65 -11.95 12.58
C THR A 119 -19.28 -10.61 11.97
N TRP A 120 -18.72 -9.73 12.82
CA TRP A 120 -18.04 -8.52 12.39
C TRP A 120 -16.63 -8.87 11.91
N VAL A 121 -16.32 -8.52 10.66
CA VAL A 121 -15.01 -8.71 10.04
C VAL A 121 -14.30 -7.36 9.97
N LEU A 122 -13.09 -7.31 10.52
CA LEU A 122 -12.22 -6.13 10.46
C LEU A 122 -11.73 -5.93 9.03
N TYR A 123 -11.95 -4.76 8.45
CA TYR A 123 -11.43 -4.41 7.12
C TYR A 123 -10.38 -3.29 7.16
N ALA A 124 -10.29 -2.52 8.25
CA ALA A 124 -9.31 -1.44 8.38
C ALA A 124 -8.98 -1.19 9.86
N SER A 125 -7.72 -0.90 10.15
CA SER A 125 -7.25 -0.49 11.48
C SER A 125 -6.18 0.59 11.35
N VAL A 126 -6.32 1.69 12.09
CA VAL A 126 -5.45 2.87 12.02
C VAL A 126 -5.13 3.38 13.44
N PRO A 127 -3.88 3.75 13.75
CA PRO A 127 -2.71 3.82 12.86
C PRO A 127 -2.18 2.45 12.44
N ARG A 128 -1.76 2.29 11.17
CA ARG A 128 -1.08 1.08 10.70
C ARG A 128 0.27 0.89 11.38
N ASP A 129 0.74 -0.35 11.36
CA ASP A 129 1.99 -0.79 11.96
C ASP A 129 3.18 -0.05 11.38
N SER A 130 3.16 0.25 10.08
CA SER A 130 4.17 1.05 9.42
C SER A 130 4.32 2.42 10.10
N ALA A 131 3.21 3.10 10.39
CA ALA A 131 3.22 4.38 11.06
C ALA A 131 3.69 4.25 12.52
N LYS A 132 3.23 3.22 13.25
CA LYS A 132 3.69 2.94 14.62
C LYS A 132 5.19 2.62 14.68
N CYS A 133 5.67 1.84 13.73
CA CYS A 133 7.06 1.47 13.58
C CYS A 133 7.92 2.69 13.23
N LEU A 134 7.47 3.54 12.29
CA LEU A 134 8.17 4.77 11.94
C LEU A 134 8.25 5.75 13.13
N GLN A 135 7.19 5.84 13.93
CA GLN A 135 7.13 6.71 15.10
C GLN A 135 8.03 6.23 16.26
N ASN A 136 8.36 4.93 16.31
CA ASN A 136 9.25 4.36 17.32
C ASN A 136 10.61 3.99 16.72
N SER A 137 11.66 4.73 17.07
CA SER A 137 13.03 4.51 16.55
C SER A 137 13.60 3.13 16.83
N SER A 138 13.11 2.43 17.86
CA SER A 138 13.54 1.07 18.19
C SER A 138 12.85 0.00 17.35
N CYS A 139 11.80 0.34 16.59
CA CYS A 139 11.17 -0.63 15.70
C CYS A 139 12.08 -0.97 14.52
N ILE A 140 12.23 -2.26 14.23
CA ILE A 140 13.08 -2.78 13.16
C ILE A 140 12.27 -3.51 12.08
N ALA A 141 11.10 -4.05 12.41
CA ALA A 141 10.20 -4.61 11.42
C ALA A 141 8.73 -4.63 11.88
N TYR A 142 7.83 -4.81 10.92
CA TYR A 142 6.41 -5.03 11.17
C TYR A 142 5.76 -5.96 10.13
N SER A 143 4.62 -6.56 10.46
CA SER A 143 3.85 -7.43 9.58
C SER A 143 2.40 -7.57 10.03
N ASN A 144 1.49 -7.94 9.13
CA ASN A 144 0.10 -8.24 9.48
C ASN A 144 0.03 -9.50 10.35
N SER A 145 -0.78 -9.53 11.42
CA SER A 145 -0.91 -10.74 12.25
C SER A 145 -1.81 -11.83 11.63
N ASP A 146 -2.72 -11.44 10.75
CA ASP A 146 -3.58 -12.33 9.97
C ASP A 146 -3.32 -12.03 8.49
N VAL A 147 -3.08 -13.06 7.68
CA VAL A 147 -2.77 -12.92 6.23
C VAL A 147 -4.00 -13.10 5.34
N ARG A 148 -5.17 -13.42 5.92
CA ARG A 148 -6.42 -13.63 5.16
C ARG A 148 -7.00 -12.32 4.64
N GLU A 149 -7.77 -12.41 3.55
CA GLU A 149 -8.55 -11.29 2.98
C GLU A 149 -7.75 -9.99 2.71
N GLY A 150 -6.46 -10.10 2.37
CA GLY A 150 -5.58 -8.94 2.12
C GLY A 150 -4.74 -8.49 3.32
N GLY A 151 -4.84 -9.21 4.44
CA GLY A 151 -4.02 -9.05 5.63
C GLY A 151 -4.60 -8.06 6.65
N SER A 152 -4.68 -8.46 7.92
CA SER A 152 -5.20 -7.63 9.01
C SER A 152 -4.48 -7.89 10.34
N GLY A 153 -4.67 -6.99 11.31
CA GLY A 153 -3.98 -7.04 12.61
C GLY A 153 -2.48 -6.75 12.51
N CYS A 154 -1.77 -6.77 13.66
CA CYS A 154 -0.46 -6.12 13.79
C CYS A 154 0.56 -6.94 14.58
N ILE A 155 1.78 -7.06 14.05
CA ILE A 155 2.97 -7.53 14.77
C ILE A 155 4.13 -6.58 14.51
N ILE A 156 4.81 -6.13 15.57
CA ILE A 156 5.95 -5.21 15.52
C ILE A 156 7.14 -5.81 16.27
N TRP A 157 8.33 -5.72 15.70
CA TRP A 157 9.59 -6.18 16.30
C TRP A 157 10.49 -5.01 16.69
N TYR A 158 11.11 -5.10 17.87
CA TYR A 158 11.98 -4.07 18.46
C TYR A 158 13.42 -4.53 18.70
N GLY A 159 13.76 -5.76 18.32
CA GLY A 159 15.07 -6.39 18.50
C GLY A 159 15.49 -7.15 17.24
N ASP A 160 16.69 -7.74 17.27
CA ASP A 160 17.25 -8.45 16.12
C ASP A 160 16.28 -9.52 15.59
N LEU A 161 16.17 -9.54 14.26
CA LEU A 161 15.36 -10.53 13.57
C LEU A 161 16.14 -11.83 13.45
N ILE A 162 15.77 -12.82 14.28
CA ILE A 162 16.41 -14.15 14.30
C ILE A 162 15.46 -15.21 13.72
N ASP A 163 16.05 -16.27 13.15
CA ASP A 163 15.35 -17.43 12.56
C ASP A 163 14.33 -17.09 11.44
N ILE A 164 14.62 -16.04 10.64
CA ILE A 164 13.86 -15.77 9.40
C ILE A 164 14.32 -16.73 8.30
N ARG A 165 13.35 -17.31 7.59
CA ARG A 165 13.58 -18.14 6.41
C ARG A 165 12.70 -17.67 5.25
N GLN A 166 13.28 -17.60 4.06
CA GLN A 166 12.54 -17.26 2.85
C GLN A 166 12.06 -18.53 2.15
N PHE A 167 10.80 -18.54 1.75
CA PHE A 167 10.21 -19.62 0.98
C PHE A 167 9.98 -19.19 -0.48
N PRO A 168 10.23 -20.06 -1.46
CA PRO A 168 10.06 -19.73 -2.89
C PRO A 168 8.58 -19.57 -3.29
N ALA A 169 7.66 -20.15 -2.52
CA ALA A 169 6.22 -19.96 -2.68
C ALA A 169 5.54 -20.11 -1.31
N GLY A 170 4.58 -19.23 -1.03
CA GLY A 170 3.95 -19.12 0.28
C GLY A 170 4.80 -18.35 1.30
N GLY A 171 4.25 -18.15 2.49
CA GLY A 171 4.85 -17.32 3.55
C GLY A 171 4.06 -16.06 3.84
N GLN A 172 4.65 -15.16 4.61
CA GLN A 172 4.06 -13.92 5.08
C GLN A 172 4.98 -12.75 4.76
N GLU A 173 4.42 -11.61 4.36
CA GLU A 173 5.18 -10.39 4.08
C GLU A 173 5.71 -9.78 5.37
N LEU A 174 7.02 -9.59 5.47
CA LEU A 174 7.69 -8.89 6.57
C LEU A 174 8.27 -7.58 6.04
N TYR A 175 7.91 -6.46 6.66
CA TYR A 175 8.40 -5.14 6.31
C TYR A 175 9.53 -4.76 7.26
N ILE A 176 10.76 -4.65 6.75
CA ILE A 176 11.94 -4.27 7.52
C ILE A 176 12.15 -2.76 7.38
N ARG A 177 12.38 -2.07 8.50
CA ARG A 177 12.74 -0.66 8.52
C ARG A 177 14.19 -0.51 8.06
N THR A 178 14.41 0.20 6.97
CA THR A 178 15.74 0.52 6.45
C THR A 178 15.94 2.03 6.37
N ASN A 179 17.20 2.47 6.22
CA ASN A 179 17.47 3.87 5.96
C ASN A 179 17.05 4.23 4.52
N PRO A 180 16.56 5.46 4.26
CA PRO A 180 16.18 5.89 2.92
C PRO A 180 17.30 5.76 1.86
N SER A 181 18.56 5.89 2.28
CA SER A 181 19.74 5.72 1.41
C SER A 181 19.98 4.26 0.99
N GLU A 182 19.37 3.30 1.68
CA GLU A 182 19.53 1.86 1.43
C GLU A 182 18.34 1.27 0.65
N SER A 183 17.27 2.05 0.44
CA SER A 183 16.00 1.59 -0.16
C SER A 183 15.91 1.70 -1.69
N GLU A 184 17.01 2.04 -2.37
CA GLU A 184 17.08 1.88 -3.83
C GLU A 184 17.08 0.38 -4.15
N ALA A 185 15.88 -0.18 -4.30
CA ALA A 185 15.69 -1.51 -4.83
C ALA A 185 16.44 -1.60 -6.16
N LYS A 186 17.53 -2.37 -6.19
CA LYS A 186 18.21 -2.74 -7.44
C LYS A 186 17.13 -3.25 -8.39
N ALA A 187 16.84 -2.47 -9.42
CA ALA A 187 15.98 -2.89 -10.51
C ALA A 187 16.45 -4.27 -10.98
N GLU A 188 15.54 -5.23 -11.12
CA GLU A 188 15.86 -6.50 -11.75
C GLU A 188 16.60 -6.21 -13.07
N PRO A 189 17.72 -6.91 -13.37
CA PRO A 189 18.62 -6.57 -14.45
C PRO A 189 18.04 -7.00 -15.80
N THR A 190 16.84 -6.51 -16.13
CA THR A 190 16.16 -6.71 -17.41
C THR A 190 16.98 -6.08 -18.55
N VAL A 191 17.64 -4.94 -18.27
CA VAL A 191 18.49 -4.24 -19.23
C VAL A 191 19.79 -5.02 -19.50
N GLU A 192 20.46 -5.54 -18.47
CA GLU A 192 21.70 -6.30 -18.67
C GLU A 192 21.45 -7.60 -19.46
N ILE A 193 20.34 -8.30 -19.18
CA ILE A 193 19.95 -9.49 -19.95
C ILE A 193 19.63 -9.13 -21.40
N ALA A 194 18.90 -8.04 -21.66
CA ALA A 194 18.58 -7.59 -23.01
C ALA A 194 19.83 -7.21 -23.83
N VAL A 195 20.84 -6.60 -23.18
CA VAL A 195 22.13 -6.27 -23.81
C VAL A 195 22.90 -7.54 -24.18
N ILE A 196 22.95 -8.54 -23.30
CA ILE A 196 23.65 -9.80 -23.59
C ILE A 196 22.98 -10.53 -24.76
N VAL A 197 21.64 -10.62 -24.76
CA VAL A 197 20.88 -11.30 -25.83
C VAL A 197 21.09 -10.60 -27.18
N SER A 198 21.08 -9.27 -27.21
CA SER A 198 21.28 -8.52 -28.45
C SER A 198 22.68 -8.69 -29.04
N ILE A 199 23.74 -8.76 -28.21
CA ILE A 199 25.11 -9.06 -28.67
C ILE A 199 25.19 -10.46 -29.29
N VAL A 200 24.59 -11.47 -28.65
CA VAL A 200 24.61 -12.85 -29.15
C VAL A 200 23.93 -12.95 -30.52
N ILE A 201 22.79 -12.28 -30.70
CA ILE A 201 22.05 -12.25 -31.98
C ILE A 201 22.89 -11.59 -33.08
N ALA A 202 23.55 -10.46 -32.79
CA ALA A 202 24.43 -9.78 -33.73
C ALA A 202 25.62 -10.65 -34.17
N MET A 203 26.22 -11.38 -33.23
CA MET A 203 27.35 -12.29 -33.53
C MET A 203 26.91 -13.46 -34.43
N VAL A 204 25.79 -14.09 -34.12
CA VAL A 204 25.26 -15.23 -34.92
C VAL A 204 24.86 -14.77 -36.32
N SER A 205 24.15 -13.66 -36.44
CA SER A 205 23.77 -13.09 -37.74
C SER A 205 25.00 -12.70 -38.58
N GLY A 206 26.03 -12.10 -37.97
CA GLY A 206 27.29 -11.77 -38.64
C GLY A 206 28.01 -13.00 -39.18
N LEU A 207 28.08 -14.08 -38.40
CA LEU A 207 28.66 -15.35 -38.83
C LEU A 207 27.89 -15.98 -40.00
N LEU A 208 26.56 -15.97 -39.96
CA LEU A 208 25.72 -16.48 -41.05
C LEU A 208 25.93 -15.68 -42.35
N VAL A 209 25.99 -14.35 -42.27
CA VAL A 209 26.27 -13.48 -43.43
C VAL A 209 27.67 -13.72 -43.97
N PHE A 210 28.67 -13.90 -43.09
CA PHE A 210 30.04 -14.20 -43.49
C PHE A 210 30.15 -15.55 -44.19
N CYS A 211 29.52 -16.59 -43.63
CA CYS A 211 29.42 -17.90 -44.27
C CYS A 211 28.73 -17.82 -45.64
N TYR A 212 27.61 -17.11 -45.72
CA TYR A 212 26.92 -16.87 -47.00
C TYR A 212 27.81 -16.16 -48.03
N CYS A 213 28.54 -15.12 -47.62
CA CYS A 213 29.48 -14.40 -48.48
C CYS A 213 30.59 -15.32 -49.02
N ILE A 214 31.13 -16.21 -48.17
CA ILE A 214 32.14 -17.20 -48.59
C ILE A 214 31.54 -18.20 -49.58
N CYS A 215 30.34 -18.73 -49.32
CA CYS A 215 29.67 -19.66 -50.23
C CYS A 215 29.41 -19.02 -51.60
N LYS A 216 28.89 -17.80 -51.63
CA LYS A 216 28.63 -17.05 -52.87
C LYS A 216 29.93 -16.70 -53.63
N ARG A 217 31.01 -16.38 -52.92
CA ARG A 217 32.34 -16.20 -53.55
C ARG A 217 32.85 -17.49 -54.19
N LYS A 218 32.67 -18.65 -53.54
CA LYS A 218 33.05 -19.95 -54.12
C LYS A 218 32.25 -20.28 -55.39
N GLU A 219 30.95 -20.00 -55.43
CA GLU A 219 30.14 -20.16 -56.65
C GLU A 219 30.61 -19.25 -57.79
N LYS A 220 30.91 -17.97 -57.51
CA LYS A 220 31.40 -17.02 -58.51
C LYS A 220 32.79 -17.40 -59.06
N CYS A 221 33.65 -18.01 -58.24
CA CYS A 221 34.92 -18.57 -58.70
C CYS A 221 34.72 -19.85 -59.54
N ARG A 222 33.74 -20.71 -59.20
CA ARG A 222 33.43 -21.92 -60.00
C ARG A 222 32.84 -21.58 -61.37
N GLY A 223 32.05 -20.51 -61.48
CA GLY A 223 31.48 -20.04 -62.74
C GLY A 223 32.46 -19.31 -63.68
N LYS A 224 33.63 -18.88 -63.19
CA LYS A 224 34.68 -18.25 -64.04
C LYS A 224 35.70 -19.24 -64.61
N VAL A 225 35.80 -20.45 -64.06
CA VAL A 225 36.74 -21.49 -64.54
C VAL A 225 36.17 -22.29 -65.72
N THR A 226 34.88 -22.15 -66.03
CA THR A 226 34.20 -22.87 -67.13
C THR A 226 33.97 -22.03 -68.40
N GLY A 227 34.44 -20.77 -68.44
CA GLY A 227 34.13 -19.80 -69.51
C GLY A 227 35.33 -19.33 -70.34
N THR A 228 36.38 -20.13 -70.49
CA THR A 228 37.54 -19.79 -71.32
C THR A 228 38.11 -21.03 -72.02
N PHE A 229 37.38 -21.57 -73.00
CA PHE A 229 37.90 -22.38 -74.10
C PHE A 229 36.89 -22.36 -75.25
N LEU A 230 37.02 -21.35 -76.11
CA LEU A 230 36.84 -21.40 -77.57
C LEU A 230 37.59 -20.20 -78.15
#